data_AF-A0A957X9E1-F1
#
_entry.id   AF-A0A957X9E1-F1
#
_cell.length_a   1.000
_cell.length_b   1.000
_cell.length_c   1.000
_cell.angle_alpha   90.00
_cell.angle_beta   90.00
_cell.angle_gamma   90.00
#
_symmetry.space_group_name_H-M   'P 1'
#
loop_
_entity.id
_entity.type
_entity.pdbx_description
1 polymer ?
#
loop_
_entity_poly.entity_id
_entity_poly.type
_entity_poly.pdbx_seq_one_letter_code
_entity_poly.pdbx_strand_id
1 'polypeptide(L)'
;EEMIRAQPMDSVVLMGGCDKTLPALLMGAASAGIPAIVVAAGPMLTGSYQGERLGACTDCRRFSDELRAGTIDETEYRAIENGVVRSRGQCMVMGTASTMNSIMEALGIAFPGNGATPAADTRRLQLAEKVGRRIVTLAQEGVRPSQIITREAIENAITLLCAVGGSTNAVVHLPAIAGRLGIDLPLDRFDEISRRTPLIANMRPSGNYQMEDLFYAGGIPAILKELLPLLHGDALTVTGKTMAENLTAAQVHNREIIRPLSDPLQPEGGLTILRGNLAPDGAVIKHAAATPALLQHRGRAVVFNGIADLKARVNSSDLDVTADDILVLQNAGPVGGPGMPEVGNLPIPEKLLKQGVRDMVRISDARMSGTAYGTIVLHVAPE
;
A
#
# COMPACT_ATOMS: atom_id res chain seq x y z
N GLU A 1 -13.35 -15.86 -10.33
CA GLU A 1 -13.88 -17.09 -9.71
C GLU A 1 -14.68 -17.88 -10.73
N GLU A 2 -15.87 -17.41 -11.11
CA GLU A 2 -16.73 -18.11 -12.09
C GLU A 2 -16.03 -18.47 -13.40
N MET A 3 -15.30 -17.51 -14.01
CA MET A 3 -14.55 -17.78 -15.24
C MET A 3 -13.51 -18.89 -15.07
N ILE A 4 -12.96 -19.06 -13.87
CA ILE A 4 -11.98 -20.10 -13.56
C ILE A 4 -12.68 -21.45 -13.39
N ARG A 5 -13.81 -21.48 -12.68
CA ARG A 5 -14.58 -22.72 -12.44
C ARG A 5 -15.29 -23.25 -13.68
N ALA A 6 -15.78 -22.36 -14.55
CA ALA A 6 -16.67 -22.72 -15.66
C ALA A 6 -15.94 -23.11 -16.95
N GLN A 7 -14.66 -22.76 -17.08
CA GLN A 7 -13.87 -23.05 -18.28
C GLN A 7 -12.87 -24.19 -18.02
N PRO A 8 -12.45 -24.94 -19.04
CA PRO A 8 -11.55 -26.08 -18.91
C PRO A 8 -10.09 -25.62 -18.72
N MET A 9 -9.80 -25.00 -17.58
CA MET A 9 -8.47 -24.56 -17.20
C MET A 9 -7.96 -25.32 -15.98
N ASP A 10 -6.77 -25.94 -16.11
CA ASP A 10 -6.15 -26.68 -15.02
C ASP A 10 -5.38 -25.78 -14.04
N SER A 11 -5.01 -24.58 -14.50
CA SER A 11 -4.28 -23.58 -13.71
C SER A 11 -4.42 -22.18 -14.31
N VAL A 12 -4.07 -21.15 -13.55
CA VAL A 12 -4.17 -19.74 -13.99
C VAL A 12 -2.93 -18.92 -13.65
N VAL A 13 -2.55 -18.04 -14.58
CA VAL A 13 -1.62 -16.93 -14.32
C VAL A 13 -2.44 -15.67 -14.05
N LEU A 14 -2.26 -15.09 -12.88
CA LEU A 14 -2.95 -13.88 -12.45
C LEU A 14 -2.12 -12.66 -12.82
N MET A 15 -2.46 -12.05 -13.96
CA MET A 15 -1.80 -10.84 -14.48
C MET A 15 -2.53 -9.60 -13.96
N GLY A 16 -1.90 -8.85 -13.06
CA GLY A 16 -2.45 -7.61 -12.51
C GLY A 16 -1.40 -6.53 -12.32
N GLY A 17 -1.82 -5.37 -11.81
CA GLY A 17 -0.90 -4.29 -11.46
C GLY A 17 -1.60 -3.17 -10.71
N CYS A 18 -2.62 -2.56 -11.30
CA CYS A 18 -3.36 -1.49 -10.64
C CYS A 18 -3.99 -1.96 -9.31
N ASP A 19 -4.08 -1.06 -8.34
CA ASP A 19 -4.37 -1.26 -6.92
C ASP A 19 -5.21 -2.50 -6.55
N LYS A 20 -6.40 -2.63 -7.15
CA LYS A 20 -7.41 -3.62 -6.75
C LYS A 20 -7.32 -4.92 -7.55
N THR A 21 -6.55 -4.94 -8.64
CA THR A 21 -6.51 -6.07 -9.58
C THR A 21 -5.93 -7.34 -8.96
N LEU A 22 -4.75 -7.26 -8.33
CA LEU A 22 -4.13 -8.42 -7.69
C LEU A 22 -4.94 -9.02 -6.54
N PRO A 23 -5.43 -8.25 -5.55
CA PRO A 23 -6.26 -8.84 -4.50
C PRO A 23 -7.54 -9.45 -5.08
N ALA A 24 -8.21 -8.80 -6.04
CA ALA A 24 -9.43 -9.35 -6.66
C ALA A 24 -9.16 -10.66 -7.43
N LEU A 25 -8.10 -10.69 -8.24
CA LEU A 25 -7.69 -11.89 -8.99
C LEU A 25 -7.35 -13.04 -8.02
N LEU A 26 -6.58 -12.74 -6.96
CA LEU A 26 -6.17 -13.74 -5.99
C LEU A 26 -7.35 -14.26 -5.17
N MET A 27 -8.26 -13.39 -4.71
CA MET A 27 -9.51 -13.81 -4.05
C MET A 27 -10.32 -14.76 -4.93
N GLY A 28 -10.44 -14.42 -6.22
CA GLY A 28 -11.17 -15.23 -7.19
C GLY A 28 -10.51 -16.59 -7.46
N ALA A 29 -9.17 -16.65 -7.53
CA ALA A 29 -8.41 -17.87 -7.74
C ALA A 29 -8.38 -18.76 -6.48
N ALA A 30 -8.19 -18.16 -5.31
CA ALA A 30 -8.24 -18.83 -4.01
C ALA A 30 -9.58 -19.56 -3.82
N SER A 31 -10.69 -18.90 -4.19
CA SER A 31 -12.02 -19.48 -4.09
C SER A 31 -12.22 -20.61 -5.12
N ALA A 32 -11.75 -20.40 -6.36
CA ALA A 32 -11.85 -21.40 -7.43
C ALA A 32 -11.08 -22.70 -7.11
N GLY A 33 -9.98 -22.61 -6.36
CA GLY A 33 -9.31 -23.77 -5.77
C GLY A 33 -8.44 -24.57 -6.74
N ILE A 34 -7.97 -23.96 -7.83
CA ILE A 34 -6.99 -24.56 -8.76
C ILE A 34 -5.61 -23.88 -8.62
N PRO A 35 -4.52 -24.52 -9.08
CA PRO A 35 -3.19 -23.92 -9.10
C PRO A 35 -3.17 -22.53 -9.75
N ALA A 36 -2.56 -21.57 -9.04
CA ALA A 36 -2.49 -20.19 -9.48
C ALA A 36 -1.14 -19.56 -9.11
N ILE A 37 -0.67 -18.65 -9.95
CA ILE A 37 0.55 -17.87 -9.71
C ILE A 37 0.34 -16.43 -10.15
N VAL A 38 0.92 -15.48 -9.41
CA VAL A 38 0.82 -14.06 -9.73
C VAL A 38 2.01 -13.61 -10.58
N VAL A 39 1.73 -12.75 -11.57
CA VAL A 39 2.72 -11.85 -12.18
C VAL A 39 2.16 -10.43 -12.23
N ALA A 40 2.90 -9.50 -11.63
CA ALA A 40 2.55 -8.10 -11.64
C ALA A 40 3.11 -7.38 -12.88
N ALA A 41 2.46 -6.30 -13.30
CA ALA A 41 2.92 -5.44 -14.39
C ALA A 41 4.22 -4.70 -14.04
N GLY A 42 4.33 -4.22 -12.79
CA GLY A 42 5.47 -3.45 -12.28
C GLY A 42 5.22 -1.93 -12.23
N PRO A 43 6.01 -1.20 -11.42
CA PRO A 43 5.93 0.25 -11.29
C PRO A 43 6.38 0.98 -12.55
N MET A 44 5.87 2.19 -12.74
CA MET A 44 6.42 3.18 -13.66
C MET A 44 7.87 3.54 -13.26
N LEU A 45 8.59 4.18 -14.18
CA LEU A 45 9.87 4.80 -13.90
C LEU A 45 9.68 6.12 -13.13
N THR A 46 10.71 6.60 -12.42
CA THR A 46 10.64 7.80 -11.56
C THR A 46 10.27 9.06 -12.36
N GLY A 47 9.23 9.81 -11.98
CA GLY A 47 8.93 11.10 -12.61
C GLY A 47 10.01 12.15 -12.37
N SER A 48 10.08 13.19 -13.22
CA SER A 48 11.08 14.25 -13.10
C SER A 48 10.54 15.59 -13.59
N TYR A 49 10.84 16.64 -12.84
CA TYR A 49 10.56 18.03 -13.22
C TYR A 49 11.67 18.95 -12.69
N GLN A 50 12.36 19.66 -13.59
CA GLN A 50 13.47 20.57 -13.25
C GLN A 50 14.55 19.98 -12.31
N GLY A 51 14.83 18.68 -12.44
CA GLY A 51 15.79 17.97 -11.58
C GLY A 51 15.21 17.48 -10.24
N GLU A 52 13.98 17.87 -9.90
CA GLU A 52 13.23 17.29 -8.80
C GLU A 52 12.60 15.95 -9.21
N ARG A 53 12.73 14.96 -8.33
CA ARG A 53 12.13 13.64 -8.50
C ARG A 53 10.65 13.68 -8.10
N LEU A 54 9.79 13.22 -9.02
CA LEU A 54 8.34 13.22 -8.85
C LEU A 54 7.80 11.79 -8.69
N GLY A 55 6.93 11.59 -7.72
CA GLY A 55 6.22 10.34 -7.46
C GLY A 55 4.74 10.47 -7.81
N ALA A 56 4.21 9.47 -8.53
CA ALA A 56 2.80 9.45 -8.90
C ALA A 56 1.90 9.58 -7.67
N CYS A 57 0.88 10.42 -7.80
CA CYS A 57 -0.16 10.71 -6.81
C CYS A 57 0.32 11.40 -5.52
N THR A 58 1.53 11.11 -5.01
CA THR A 58 2.11 11.78 -3.83
C THR A 58 2.39 13.24 -4.16
N ASP A 59 3.17 13.49 -5.21
CA ASP A 59 3.50 14.86 -5.62
C ASP A 59 2.34 15.57 -6.31
N CYS A 60 1.46 14.83 -7.01
CA CYS A 60 0.23 15.41 -7.55
C CYS A 60 -0.62 16.06 -6.44
N ARG A 61 -0.70 15.44 -5.25
CA ARG A 61 -1.43 16.00 -4.10
C ARG A 61 -0.70 17.20 -3.52
N ARG A 62 0.61 17.06 -3.28
CA ARG A 62 1.43 18.17 -2.76
C ARG A 62 1.30 19.41 -3.65
N PHE A 63 1.48 19.26 -4.96
CA PHE A 63 1.39 20.38 -5.89
C PHE A 63 -0.05 20.86 -6.11
N SER A 64 -1.07 20.01 -5.95
CA SER A 64 -2.46 20.48 -5.91
C SER A 64 -2.71 21.37 -4.69
N ASP A 65 -2.15 21.04 -3.52
CA ASP A 65 -2.22 21.88 -2.33
C ASP A 65 -1.40 23.17 -2.47
N GLU A 66 -0.22 23.12 -3.12
CA GLU A 66 0.57 24.32 -3.43
C GLU A 66 -0.16 25.26 -4.43
N LEU A 67 -0.80 24.70 -5.45
CA LEU A 67 -1.63 25.49 -6.38
C LEU A 67 -2.79 26.17 -5.64
N ARG A 68 -3.47 25.45 -4.73
CA ARG A 68 -4.54 26.00 -3.87
C ARG A 68 -4.01 27.03 -2.88
N ALA A 69 -2.78 26.87 -2.40
CA ALA A 69 -2.11 27.85 -1.55
C ALA A 69 -1.66 29.11 -2.34
N GLY A 70 -1.62 29.04 -3.67
CA GLY A 70 -1.14 30.11 -4.54
C GLY A 70 0.38 30.24 -4.57
N THR A 71 1.12 29.19 -4.19
CA THR A 71 2.59 29.17 -4.19
C THR A 71 3.18 28.73 -5.54
N ILE A 72 2.38 28.08 -6.38
CA ILE A 72 2.67 27.80 -7.79
C ILE A 72 1.49 28.25 -8.65
N ASP A 73 1.71 28.41 -9.96
CA ASP A 73 0.65 28.73 -10.92
C ASP A 73 0.21 27.52 -11.76
N GLU A 74 -0.85 27.72 -12.56
CA GLU A 74 -1.38 26.69 -13.46
C GLU A 74 -0.39 26.24 -14.55
N THR A 75 0.54 27.12 -14.95
CA THR A 75 1.54 26.81 -15.98
C THR A 75 2.57 25.84 -15.41
N GLU A 76 3.08 26.13 -14.22
CA GLU A 76 3.97 25.26 -13.47
C GLU A 76 3.30 23.93 -13.11
N TYR A 77 2.05 23.96 -12.63
CA TYR A 77 1.29 22.75 -12.29
C TYR A 77 1.11 21.81 -13.50
N ARG A 78 0.77 22.34 -14.68
CA ARG A 78 0.69 21.53 -15.91
C ARG A 78 2.04 20.97 -16.35
N ALA A 79 3.12 21.73 -16.16
CA ALA A 79 4.45 21.27 -16.51
C ALA A 79 4.90 20.12 -15.59
N ILE A 80 4.55 20.19 -14.30
CA ILE A 80 4.73 19.11 -13.32
C ILE A 80 3.90 17.88 -13.73
N GLU A 81 2.62 18.05 -14.06
CA GLU A 81 1.73 16.96 -14.47
C GLU A 81 2.32 16.12 -15.61
N ASN A 82 2.86 16.79 -16.62
CA ASN A 82 3.54 16.16 -17.76
C ASN A 82 4.81 15.39 -17.36
N GLY A 83 5.46 15.75 -16.25
CA GLY A 83 6.68 15.11 -15.74
C GLY A 83 6.44 13.92 -14.81
N VAL A 84 5.23 13.73 -14.28
CA VAL A 84 4.92 12.66 -13.32
C VAL A 84 4.81 11.30 -14.01
N VAL A 85 3.98 11.18 -15.05
CA VAL A 85 3.63 9.89 -15.68
C VAL A 85 4.38 9.72 -17.00
N ARG A 86 5.58 9.16 -16.93
CA ARG A 86 6.53 9.11 -18.07
C ARG A 86 6.89 7.71 -18.58
N SER A 87 6.17 6.68 -18.14
CA SER A 87 6.29 5.31 -18.68
C SER A 87 5.02 4.50 -18.43
N ARG A 88 4.88 3.34 -19.07
CA ARG A 88 3.89 2.34 -18.67
C ARG A 88 4.19 1.82 -17.25
N GLY A 89 3.16 1.35 -16.55
CA GLY A 89 3.27 0.74 -15.22
C GLY A 89 2.25 1.33 -14.24
N GLN A 90 2.29 0.85 -13.00
CA GLN A 90 1.51 1.38 -11.88
C GLN A 90 2.25 2.50 -11.13
N CYS A 91 1.63 3.10 -10.10
CA CYS A 91 2.26 4.11 -9.26
C CYS A 91 3.65 3.68 -8.74
N MET A 92 4.67 4.52 -8.94
CA MET A 92 6.08 4.22 -8.63
C MET A 92 6.53 4.62 -7.21
N VAL A 93 5.57 4.85 -6.32
CA VAL A 93 5.79 5.01 -4.88
C VAL A 93 5.27 3.77 -4.15
N MET A 94 5.43 3.71 -2.82
CA MET A 94 4.84 2.65 -1.98
C MET A 94 3.32 2.85 -1.77
N GLY A 95 2.60 3.04 -2.88
CA GLY A 95 1.14 3.09 -2.94
C GLY A 95 0.52 1.70 -2.85
N THR A 96 -0.80 1.61 -3.00
CA THR A 96 -1.53 0.33 -2.90
C THR A 96 -1.05 -0.69 -3.93
N ALA A 97 -0.90 -0.30 -5.20
CA ALA A 97 -0.37 -1.20 -6.24
C ALA A 97 0.99 -1.79 -5.86
N SER A 98 1.97 -0.97 -5.44
CA SER A 98 3.31 -1.46 -5.08
C SER A 98 3.29 -2.28 -3.80
N THR A 99 2.49 -1.88 -2.83
CA THR A 99 2.26 -2.63 -1.58
C THR A 99 1.72 -4.02 -1.90
N MET A 100 0.64 -4.12 -2.68
CA MET A 100 0.02 -5.40 -3.01
C MET A 100 0.94 -6.27 -3.86
N ASN A 101 1.65 -5.72 -4.85
CA ASN A 101 2.62 -6.50 -5.64
C ASN A 101 3.73 -7.09 -4.77
N SER A 102 4.21 -6.33 -3.79
CA SER A 102 5.26 -6.74 -2.85
C SER A 102 4.74 -7.82 -1.89
N ILE A 103 3.53 -7.63 -1.39
CA ILE A 103 2.83 -8.63 -0.57
C ILE A 103 2.68 -9.97 -1.28
N MET A 104 2.47 -10.00 -2.61
CA MET A 104 2.40 -11.27 -3.34
C MET A 104 3.70 -12.09 -3.27
N GLU A 105 4.87 -11.43 -3.17
CA GLU A 105 6.13 -12.14 -2.92
C GLU A 105 6.16 -12.70 -1.49
N ALA A 106 5.78 -11.91 -0.48
CA ALA A 106 5.76 -12.33 0.93
C ALA A 106 4.75 -13.44 1.23
N LEU A 107 3.60 -13.43 0.56
CA LEU A 107 2.62 -14.53 0.58
C LEU A 107 3.15 -15.79 -0.10
N GLY A 108 4.26 -15.71 -0.83
CA GLY A 108 4.81 -16.82 -1.60
C GLY A 108 4.03 -17.15 -2.88
N ILE A 109 3.07 -16.32 -3.31
CA ILE A 109 2.24 -16.56 -4.52
C ILE A 109 2.81 -15.93 -5.80
N ALA A 110 3.93 -15.21 -5.69
CA ALA A 110 4.70 -14.66 -6.79
C ALA A 110 6.18 -15.02 -6.67
N PHE A 111 6.91 -15.00 -7.78
CA PHE A 111 8.36 -15.20 -7.77
C PHE A 111 9.10 -14.02 -7.11
N PRO A 112 10.26 -14.27 -6.49
CA PRO A 112 11.18 -13.21 -6.06
C PRO A 112 11.47 -12.21 -7.19
N GLY A 113 11.34 -10.92 -6.90
CA GLY A 113 11.54 -9.81 -7.84
C GLY A 113 10.26 -9.30 -8.52
N ASN A 114 9.10 -9.92 -8.27
CA ASN A 114 7.81 -9.51 -8.81
C ASN A 114 7.34 -8.10 -8.37
N GLY A 115 7.61 -7.69 -7.14
CA GLY A 115 7.11 -6.48 -6.50
C GLY A 115 7.80 -5.21 -6.99
N ALA A 116 9.12 -5.26 -7.22
CA ALA A 116 9.92 -4.06 -7.48
C ALA A 116 10.34 -3.86 -8.96
N THR A 117 10.43 -4.92 -9.78
CA THR A 117 10.95 -4.80 -11.16
C THR A 117 10.10 -3.82 -12.00
N PRO A 118 10.65 -2.70 -12.52
CA PRO A 118 9.87 -1.74 -13.29
C PRO A 118 9.20 -2.35 -14.53
N ALA A 119 8.04 -1.81 -14.92
CA ALA A 119 7.28 -2.31 -16.07
C ALA A 119 8.00 -2.10 -17.43
N ALA A 120 8.95 -1.17 -17.47
CA ALA A 120 9.79 -0.91 -18.63
C ALA A 120 11.08 -1.75 -18.65
N ASP A 121 11.43 -2.45 -17.56
CA ASP A 121 12.65 -3.26 -17.48
C ASP A 121 12.49 -4.59 -18.23
N THR A 122 13.52 -5.01 -18.96
CA THR A 122 13.51 -6.27 -19.74
C THR A 122 13.35 -7.51 -18.85
N ARG A 123 13.84 -7.46 -17.60
CA ARG A 123 13.70 -8.54 -16.61
C ARG A 123 12.24 -8.79 -16.23
N ARG A 124 11.33 -7.83 -16.44
CA ARG A 124 9.88 -8.05 -16.25
C ARG A 124 9.34 -9.10 -17.22
N LEU A 125 9.78 -9.07 -18.48
CA LEU A 125 9.39 -10.05 -19.50
C LEU A 125 10.00 -11.42 -19.21
N GLN A 126 11.28 -11.45 -18.79
CA GLN A 126 11.94 -12.69 -18.37
C GLN A 126 11.23 -13.34 -17.17
N LEU A 127 10.79 -12.53 -16.21
CA LEU A 127 10.01 -13.00 -15.06
C LEU A 127 8.67 -13.60 -15.51
N ALA A 128 7.96 -12.94 -16.44
CA ALA A 128 6.69 -13.44 -16.98
C ALA A 128 6.87 -14.79 -17.70
N GLU A 129 7.94 -14.95 -18.47
CA GLU A 129 8.27 -16.23 -19.10
C GLU A 129 8.54 -17.34 -18.06
N LYS A 130 9.31 -17.01 -17.01
CA LYS A 130 9.58 -17.94 -15.90
C LYS A 130 8.29 -18.35 -15.18
N VAL A 131 7.37 -17.42 -14.97
CA VAL A 131 6.03 -17.68 -14.41
C VAL A 131 5.25 -18.65 -15.30
N GLY A 132 5.25 -18.42 -16.62
CA GLY A 132 4.58 -19.31 -17.59
C GLY A 132 5.13 -20.74 -17.59
N ARG A 133 6.45 -20.91 -17.41
CA ARG A 133 7.03 -22.26 -17.24
C ARG A 133 6.61 -22.90 -15.91
N ARG A 134 6.61 -22.14 -14.82
CA ARG A 134 6.31 -22.67 -13.49
C ARG A 134 4.85 -23.06 -13.30
N ILE A 135 3.90 -22.32 -13.86
CA ILE A 135 2.47 -22.63 -13.68
C ILE A 135 2.10 -24.00 -14.25
N VAL A 136 2.75 -24.43 -15.34
CA VAL A 136 2.58 -25.78 -15.90
C VAL A 136 3.02 -26.85 -14.89
N THR A 137 4.15 -26.64 -14.23
CA THR A 137 4.63 -27.57 -13.19
C THR A 137 3.73 -27.55 -11.96
N LEU A 138 3.25 -26.38 -11.52
CA LEU A 138 2.30 -26.27 -10.41
C LEU A 138 0.97 -26.99 -10.72
N ALA A 139 0.53 -26.95 -11.97
CA ALA A 139 -0.65 -27.70 -12.43
C ALA A 139 -0.44 -29.22 -12.29
N GLN A 140 0.72 -29.72 -12.70
CA GLN A 140 1.10 -31.13 -12.57
C GLN A 140 1.26 -31.58 -11.10
N GLU A 141 1.85 -30.72 -10.27
CA GLU A 141 2.03 -30.96 -8.83
C GLU A 141 0.73 -30.79 -8.04
N GLY A 142 -0.29 -30.15 -8.63
CA GLY A 142 -1.57 -29.87 -7.97
C GLY A 142 -1.48 -28.83 -6.85
N VAL A 143 -0.46 -27.96 -6.85
CA VAL A 143 -0.20 -26.97 -5.77
C VAL A 143 -1.14 -25.78 -5.91
N ARG A 144 -2.04 -25.62 -4.94
CA ARG A 144 -3.10 -24.61 -4.91
C ARG A 144 -2.72 -23.42 -4.02
N PRO A 145 -3.35 -22.23 -4.20
CA PRO A 145 -3.18 -21.10 -3.30
C PRO A 145 -3.38 -21.43 -1.82
N SER A 146 -4.32 -22.33 -1.48
CA SER A 146 -4.57 -22.75 -0.09
C SER A 146 -3.42 -23.51 0.57
N GLN A 147 -2.49 -24.06 -0.22
CA GLN A 147 -1.29 -24.75 0.29
C GLN A 147 -0.10 -23.79 0.46
N ILE A 148 -0.17 -22.59 -0.11
CA ILE A 148 0.90 -21.58 -0.08
C ILE A 148 0.53 -20.46 0.89
N ILE A 149 -0.70 -19.97 0.80
CA ILE A 149 -1.22 -18.87 1.60
C ILE A 149 -1.77 -19.45 2.91
N THR A 150 -0.85 -19.75 3.82
CA THR A 150 -1.15 -20.16 5.20
C THR A 150 -1.23 -18.94 6.13
N ARG A 151 -1.53 -19.18 7.41
CA ARG A 151 -1.47 -18.12 8.44
C ARG A 151 -0.07 -17.50 8.50
N GLU A 152 0.96 -18.33 8.45
CA GLU A 152 2.37 -17.92 8.46
C GLU A 152 2.72 -17.04 7.24
N ALA A 153 2.25 -17.41 6.05
CA ALA A 153 2.46 -16.60 4.84
C ALA A 153 1.75 -15.24 4.93
N ILE A 154 0.55 -15.19 5.51
CA ILE A 154 -0.17 -13.93 5.77
C ILE A 154 0.59 -13.08 6.78
N GLU A 155 1.13 -13.66 7.84
CA GLU A 155 1.94 -12.92 8.82
C GLU A 155 3.23 -12.39 8.19
N ASN A 156 3.89 -13.15 7.30
CA ASN A 156 5.01 -12.65 6.50
C ASN A 156 4.61 -11.43 5.66
N ALA A 157 3.42 -11.46 5.05
CA ALA A 157 2.90 -10.33 4.28
C ALA A 157 2.62 -9.09 5.15
N ILE A 158 2.12 -9.26 6.37
CA ILE A 158 1.91 -8.16 7.32
C ILE A 158 3.25 -7.60 7.82
N THR A 159 4.22 -8.46 8.11
CA THR A 159 5.59 -8.04 8.46
C THR A 159 6.19 -7.20 7.32
N LEU A 160 6.09 -7.67 6.07
CA LEU A 160 6.55 -6.88 4.92
C LEU A 160 5.79 -5.54 4.80
N LEU A 161 4.46 -5.56 4.92
CA LEU A 161 3.62 -4.37 4.87
C LEU A 161 4.10 -3.28 5.85
N CYS A 162 4.40 -3.67 7.09
CA CYS A 162 4.89 -2.79 8.14
C CYS A 162 6.30 -2.26 7.82
N ALA A 163 7.19 -3.16 7.41
CA ALA A 163 8.59 -2.86 7.11
C ALA A 163 8.80 -1.91 5.92
N VAL A 164 7.83 -1.89 4.98
CA VAL A 164 7.86 -0.99 3.82
C VAL A 164 7.01 0.26 3.99
N GLY A 165 6.28 0.41 5.10
CA GLY A 165 5.36 1.52 5.30
C GLY A 165 4.23 1.54 4.26
N GLY A 166 3.72 0.35 3.93
CA GLY A 166 2.79 0.17 2.82
C GLY A 166 1.40 0.77 3.05
N SER A 167 0.58 0.65 2.02
CA SER A 167 -0.77 1.22 1.96
C SER A 167 -1.71 0.62 3.03
N THR A 168 -2.49 1.48 3.70
CA THR A 168 -3.55 1.07 4.64
C THR A 168 -4.61 0.20 3.97
N ASN A 169 -4.79 0.31 2.64
CA ASN A 169 -5.70 -0.56 1.90
C ASN A 169 -5.33 -2.05 2.00
N ALA A 170 -4.08 -2.40 2.32
CA ALA A 170 -3.69 -3.78 2.58
C ALA A 170 -4.39 -4.37 3.82
N VAL A 171 -4.78 -3.55 4.79
CA VAL A 171 -5.57 -3.93 5.97
C VAL A 171 -7.01 -4.31 5.58
N VAL A 172 -7.48 -3.93 4.39
CA VAL A 172 -8.75 -4.41 3.82
C VAL A 172 -8.51 -5.62 2.91
N HIS A 173 -7.45 -5.59 2.09
CA HIS A 173 -7.19 -6.63 1.10
C HIS A 173 -6.73 -7.96 1.70
N LEU A 174 -5.87 -7.95 2.72
CA LEU A 174 -5.37 -9.18 3.33
C LEU A 174 -6.47 -9.97 4.06
N PRO A 175 -7.34 -9.36 4.90
CA PRO A 175 -8.48 -10.08 5.48
C PRO A 175 -9.44 -10.61 4.41
N ALA A 176 -9.66 -9.87 3.33
CA ALA A 176 -10.50 -10.32 2.23
C ALA A 176 -9.92 -11.56 1.50
N ILE A 177 -8.60 -11.62 1.30
CA ILE A 177 -7.92 -12.80 0.74
C ILE A 177 -7.98 -13.96 1.74
N ALA A 178 -7.65 -13.71 3.02
CA ALA A 178 -7.66 -14.70 4.09
C ALA A 178 -9.04 -15.35 4.25
N GLY A 179 -10.11 -14.54 4.20
CA GLY A 179 -11.48 -15.01 4.30
C GLY A 179 -11.90 -15.95 3.15
N ARG A 180 -11.36 -15.78 1.93
CA ARG A 180 -11.60 -16.74 0.83
C ARG A 180 -10.97 -18.12 1.07
N LEU A 181 -9.98 -18.18 1.95
CA LEU A 181 -9.28 -19.41 2.35
C LEU A 181 -9.74 -19.93 3.72
N GLY A 182 -10.75 -19.31 4.34
CA GLY A 182 -11.22 -19.67 5.67
C GLY A 182 -10.22 -19.36 6.79
N ILE A 183 -9.25 -18.47 6.56
CA ILE A 183 -8.26 -18.06 7.56
C ILE A 183 -8.79 -16.84 8.30
N ASP A 184 -8.99 -16.98 9.61
CA ASP A 184 -9.34 -15.86 10.47
C ASP A 184 -8.13 -14.93 10.69
N LEU A 185 -8.33 -13.65 10.38
CA LEU A 185 -7.30 -12.61 10.46
C LEU A 185 -7.88 -11.37 11.16
N PRO A 186 -7.86 -11.33 12.51
CA PRO A 186 -8.36 -10.19 13.27
C PRO A 186 -7.46 -8.96 13.08
N LEU A 187 -8.04 -7.76 13.18
CA LEU A 187 -7.31 -6.50 13.06
C LEU A 187 -6.16 -6.39 14.09
N ASP A 188 -6.34 -6.91 15.30
CA ASP A 188 -5.32 -6.87 16.36
C ASP A 188 -4.01 -7.56 15.93
N ARG A 189 -4.09 -8.54 15.02
CA ARG A 189 -2.88 -9.20 14.49
C ARG A 189 -2.00 -8.24 13.68
N PHE A 190 -2.58 -7.25 13.02
CA PHE A 190 -1.81 -6.19 12.35
C PHE A 190 -1.05 -5.33 13.35
N ASP A 191 -1.69 -4.96 14.47
CA ASP A 191 -1.08 -4.14 15.51
C ASP A 191 0.07 -4.88 16.20
N GLU A 192 -0.14 -6.15 16.58
CA GLU A 192 0.88 -7.01 17.18
C GLU A 192 2.13 -7.14 16.31
N ILE A 193 1.95 -7.36 15.00
CA ILE A 193 3.06 -7.49 14.05
C ILE A 193 3.73 -6.14 13.82
N SER A 194 2.96 -5.06 13.73
CA SER A 194 3.51 -3.72 13.53
C SER A 194 4.45 -3.30 14.66
N ARG A 195 4.05 -3.54 15.92
CA ARG A 195 4.87 -3.20 17.11
C ARG A 195 6.25 -3.86 17.14
N ARG A 196 6.41 -5.02 16.52
CA ARG A 196 7.69 -5.77 16.49
C ARG A 196 8.46 -5.64 15.17
N THR A 197 7.92 -4.91 14.20
CA THR A 197 8.49 -4.86 12.85
C THR A 197 8.95 -3.45 12.50
N PRO A 198 10.25 -3.16 12.47
CA PRO A 198 10.72 -1.81 12.17
C PRO A 198 10.46 -1.40 10.72
N LEU A 199 10.25 -0.11 10.49
CA LEU A 199 10.19 0.49 9.15
C LEU A 199 11.61 0.60 8.57
N ILE A 200 11.92 -0.18 7.53
CA ILE A 200 13.27 -0.24 6.94
C ILE A 200 13.36 0.22 5.49
N ALA A 201 12.24 0.28 4.75
CA ALA A 201 12.27 0.78 3.37
C ALA A 201 12.04 2.31 3.32
N ASN A 202 13.02 3.04 2.79
CA ASN A 202 12.97 4.50 2.68
C ASN A 202 12.20 4.95 1.44
N MET A 203 10.89 4.73 1.44
CA MET A 203 10.06 4.86 0.25
C MET A 203 9.00 5.95 0.43
N ARG A 204 8.80 6.77 -0.60
CA ARG A 204 7.62 7.66 -0.64
C ARG A 204 6.34 6.84 -0.50
N PRO A 205 5.32 7.33 0.23
CA PRO A 205 5.23 8.68 0.79
C PRO A 205 5.85 8.86 2.19
N SER A 206 6.35 7.81 2.84
CA SER A 206 6.91 7.90 4.21
C SER A 206 8.40 8.26 4.24
N GLY A 207 9.08 8.16 3.09
CA GLY A 207 10.51 8.42 2.91
C GLY A 207 10.80 9.13 1.59
N ASN A 208 12.03 8.99 1.10
CA ASN A 208 12.56 9.83 0.04
C ASN A 208 12.65 9.18 -1.35
N TYR A 209 12.70 7.85 -1.42
CA TYR A 209 12.99 7.13 -2.67
C TYR A 209 11.74 6.51 -3.31
N GLN A 210 11.90 6.01 -4.53
CA GLN A 210 10.86 5.44 -5.39
C GLN A 210 11.14 3.97 -5.72
N MET A 211 10.15 3.29 -6.29
CA MET A 211 10.23 1.84 -6.57
C MET A 211 11.38 1.46 -7.50
N GLU A 212 11.78 2.36 -8.40
CA GLU A 212 12.95 2.18 -9.26
C GLU A 212 14.25 2.11 -8.43
N ASP A 213 14.41 2.95 -7.41
CA ASP A 213 15.57 2.89 -6.52
C ASP A 213 15.55 1.61 -5.69
N LEU A 214 14.38 1.25 -5.16
CA LEU A 214 14.22 0.03 -4.36
C LEU A 214 14.61 -1.21 -5.18
N PHE A 215 14.20 -1.26 -6.44
CA PHE A 215 14.61 -2.33 -7.35
C PHE A 215 16.13 -2.44 -7.48
N TYR A 216 16.82 -1.32 -7.72
CA TYR A 216 18.29 -1.31 -7.81
C TYR A 216 18.97 -1.60 -6.47
N ALA A 217 18.33 -1.25 -5.34
CA ALA A 217 18.83 -1.56 -3.99
C ALA A 217 18.74 -3.05 -3.62
N GLY A 218 18.10 -3.89 -4.45
CA GLY A 218 17.91 -5.33 -4.20
C GLY A 218 16.44 -5.77 -4.15
N GLY A 219 15.51 -4.82 -4.22
CA GLY A 219 14.08 -5.07 -4.31
C GLY A 219 13.46 -5.67 -3.06
N ILE A 220 12.28 -6.26 -3.23
CA ILE A 220 11.55 -6.96 -2.16
C ILE A 220 12.32 -8.16 -1.59
N PRO A 221 13.04 -8.98 -2.39
CA PRO A 221 13.84 -10.06 -1.84
C PRO A 221 14.90 -9.59 -0.84
N ALA A 222 15.53 -8.44 -1.07
CA ALA A 222 16.51 -7.88 -0.13
C ALA A 222 15.86 -7.45 1.19
N ILE A 223 14.68 -6.81 1.14
CA ILE A 223 13.91 -6.46 2.33
C ILE A 223 13.50 -7.72 3.10
N LEU A 224 12.92 -8.71 2.41
CA LEU A 224 12.50 -9.97 3.05
C LEU A 224 13.67 -10.71 3.69
N LYS A 225 14.86 -10.66 3.07
CA LYS A 225 16.08 -11.25 3.66
C LYS A 225 16.47 -10.57 4.98
N GLU A 226 16.44 -9.24 5.03
CA GLU A 226 16.71 -8.51 6.28
C GLU A 226 15.66 -8.83 7.35
N LEU A 227 14.40 -9.05 6.94
CA LEU A 227 13.31 -9.40 7.84
C LEU A 227 13.27 -10.87 8.25
N LEU A 228 14.11 -11.76 7.70
CA LEU A 228 14.08 -13.20 8.00
C LEU A 228 13.98 -13.54 9.50
N PRO A 229 14.66 -12.86 10.44
CA PRO A 229 14.51 -13.11 11.87
C PRO A 229 13.09 -12.89 12.42
N LEU A 230 12.23 -12.15 11.69
CA LEU A 230 10.84 -11.84 12.03
C LEU A 230 9.83 -12.61 11.15
N LEU A 231 10.31 -13.34 10.14
CA LEU A 231 9.48 -14.08 9.18
C LEU A 231 9.44 -15.56 9.50
N HIS A 232 8.37 -16.21 9.06
CA HIS A 232 8.25 -17.65 8.95
C HIS A 232 9.02 -18.12 7.71
N GLY A 233 10.31 -18.43 7.90
CA GLY A 233 11.23 -18.80 6.82
C GLY A 233 10.87 -20.09 6.08
N ASP A 234 10.22 -21.04 6.76
CA ASP A 234 9.85 -22.34 6.19
C ASP A 234 8.56 -22.31 5.36
N ALA A 235 7.90 -21.15 5.27
CA ALA A 235 6.68 -21.00 4.47
C ALA A 235 6.93 -21.37 3.01
N LEU A 236 6.10 -22.27 2.47
CA LEU A 236 6.17 -22.73 1.08
C LEU A 236 5.84 -21.58 0.12
N THR A 237 6.45 -21.59 -1.06
CA THR A 237 6.17 -20.62 -2.13
C THR A 237 5.90 -21.31 -3.46
N VAL A 238 5.38 -20.55 -4.44
CA VAL A 238 5.15 -20.99 -5.82
C VAL A 238 6.42 -21.47 -6.52
N THR A 239 7.62 -21.18 -6.00
CA THR A 239 8.87 -21.68 -6.58
C THR A 239 9.12 -23.16 -6.27
N GLY A 240 8.35 -23.75 -5.35
CA GLY A 240 8.59 -25.07 -4.78
C GLY A 240 9.63 -25.08 -3.64
N LYS A 241 10.16 -23.91 -3.28
CA LYS A 241 11.09 -23.70 -2.17
C LYS A 241 10.44 -22.94 -1.03
N THR A 242 11.05 -23.01 0.14
CA THR A 242 10.71 -22.17 1.30
C THR A 242 11.05 -20.70 1.04
N MET A 243 10.45 -19.81 1.84
CA MET A 243 10.76 -18.39 1.84
C MET A 243 12.26 -18.16 2.07
N ALA A 244 12.86 -18.78 3.08
CA ALA A 244 14.28 -18.62 3.40
C ALA A 244 15.21 -19.05 2.25
N GLU A 245 14.94 -20.21 1.62
CA GLU A 245 15.75 -20.69 0.51
C GLU A 245 15.74 -19.73 -0.69
N ASN A 246 14.57 -19.16 -1.01
CA ASN A 246 14.43 -18.18 -2.09
C ASN A 246 15.25 -16.90 -1.85
N LEU A 247 15.50 -16.56 -0.58
CA LEU A 247 16.15 -15.31 -0.17
C LEU A 247 17.67 -15.44 -0.02
N THR A 248 18.23 -16.65 -0.09
CA THR A 248 19.67 -16.92 0.10
C THR A 248 20.57 -15.97 -0.68
N ALA A 249 20.28 -15.79 -1.98
CA ALA A 249 21.07 -14.97 -2.90
C ALA A 249 20.73 -13.47 -2.88
N ALA A 250 19.67 -13.05 -2.17
CA ALA A 250 19.30 -11.65 -2.11
C ALA A 250 20.37 -10.82 -1.38
N GLN A 251 20.61 -9.60 -1.84
CA GLN A 251 21.61 -8.70 -1.26
C GLN A 251 21.05 -7.28 -1.22
N VAL A 252 21.37 -6.56 -0.16
CA VAL A 252 21.10 -5.12 -0.08
C VAL A 252 22.27 -4.39 -0.73
N HIS A 253 22.00 -3.67 -1.82
CA HIS A 253 23.00 -2.90 -2.57
C HIS A 253 23.05 -1.43 -2.17
N ASN A 254 22.01 -0.91 -1.48
CA ASN A 254 22.00 0.44 -0.97
C ASN A 254 21.28 0.51 0.39
N ARG A 255 22.04 0.84 1.44
CA ARG A 255 21.56 0.92 2.82
C ARG A 255 20.78 2.19 3.14
N GLU A 256 20.87 3.24 2.33
CA GLU A 256 20.02 4.44 2.49
C GLU A 256 18.55 4.15 2.11
N ILE A 257 18.35 3.18 1.22
CA ILE A 257 17.04 2.76 0.70
C ILE A 257 16.48 1.59 1.53
N ILE A 258 17.31 0.60 1.85
CA ILE A 258 16.95 -0.55 2.69
C ILE A 258 17.81 -0.53 3.96
N ARG A 259 17.24 -0.01 5.03
CA ARG A 259 17.92 0.12 6.33
C ARG A 259 18.09 -1.24 7.01
N PRO A 260 19.16 -1.45 7.79
CA PRO A 260 19.28 -2.64 8.61
C PRO A 260 18.31 -2.58 9.80
N LEU A 261 17.94 -3.74 10.36
CA LEU A 261 17.06 -3.80 11.55
C LEU A 261 17.64 -3.07 12.77
N SER A 262 18.97 -2.96 12.86
CA SER A 262 19.66 -2.28 13.96
C SER A 262 19.63 -0.75 13.86
N ASP A 263 19.33 -0.20 12.68
CA ASP A 263 19.28 1.24 12.43
C ASP A 263 18.14 1.55 11.43
N PRO A 264 16.88 1.30 11.84
CA PRO A 264 15.71 1.47 10.97
C PRO A 264 15.31 2.95 10.87
N LEU A 265 14.37 3.26 9.96
CA LEU A 265 13.79 4.61 9.88
C LEU A 265 12.90 4.90 11.09
N GLN A 266 12.13 3.90 11.52
CA GLN A 266 11.33 3.93 12.74
C GLN A 266 11.41 2.56 13.43
N PRO A 267 11.45 2.51 14.76
CA PRO A 267 11.60 1.26 15.51
C PRO A 267 10.35 0.36 15.43
N GLU A 268 9.19 0.95 15.20
CA GLU A 268 7.92 0.26 14.99
C GLU A 268 7.44 0.41 13.54
N GLY A 269 6.57 -0.50 13.11
CA GLY A 269 6.06 -0.57 11.74
C GLY A 269 5.23 0.64 11.41
N GLY A 270 5.04 0.98 10.13
CA GLY A 270 4.42 2.27 9.77
C GLY A 270 2.91 2.41 9.97
N LEU A 271 2.24 1.46 10.63
CA LEU A 271 0.77 1.33 10.72
C LEU A 271 0.35 0.99 12.15
N THR A 272 -0.76 1.54 12.63
CA THR A 272 -1.33 1.23 13.96
C THR A 272 -2.84 1.05 13.87
N ILE A 273 -3.38 0.13 14.66
CA ILE A 273 -4.82 -0.01 14.85
C ILE A 273 -5.24 0.81 16.07
N LEU A 274 -6.16 1.76 15.85
CA LEU A 274 -6.73 2.60 16.91
C LEU A 274 -8.06 2.01 17.38
N ARG A 275 -8.29 2.07 18.69
CA ARG A 275 -9.56 1.70 19.33
C ARG A 275 -10.03 2.79 20.27
N GLY A 276 -11.33 2.87 20.47
CA GLY A 276 -11.96 3.78 21.41
C GLY A 276 -13.46 3.83 21.20
N ASN A 277 -14.16 4.69 21.95
CA ASN A 277 -15.61 4.88 21.77
C ASN A 277 -16.00 5.40 20.38
N LEU A 278 -15.10 6.07 19.66
CA LEU A 278 -15.32 6.52 18.28
C LEU A 278 -15.07 5.43 17.23
N ALA A 279 -14.23 4.44 17.54
CA ALA A 279 -13.86 3.35 16.65
C ALA A 279 -13.84 2.03 17.44
N PRO A 280 -15.02 1.53 17.87
CA PRO A 280 -15.10 0.36 18.75
C PRO A 280 -14.56 -0.90 18.07
N ASP A 281 -14.85 -1.08 16.78
CA ASP A 281 -14.38 -2.25 16.01
C ASP A 281 -12.98 -2.00 15.40
N GLY A 282 -12.53 -0.75 15.40
CA GLY A 282 -11.17 -0.34 15.07
C GLY A 282 -11.11 0.74 14.01
N ALA A 283 -9.93 1.34 13.86
CA ALA A 283 -9.56 2.23 12.78
C ALA A 283 -8.07 2.05 12.48
N VAL A 284 -7.59 2.50 11.33
CA VAL A 284 -6.17 2.42 10.97
C VAL A 284 -5.57 3.81 10.75
N ILE A 285 -4.36 4.01 11.23
CA ILE A 285 -3.51 5.16 10.89
C ILE A 285 -2.17 4.68 10.35
N LYS A 286 -1.66 5.35 9.32
CA LYS A 286 -0.29 5.17 8.83
C LYS A 286 0.62 6.23 9.44
N HIS A 287 1.05 6.01 10.68
CA HIS A 287 1.86 7.01 11.40
C HIS A 287 3.23 7.25 10.78
N ALA A 288 3.76 6.33 9.96
CA ALA A 288 5.01 6.55 9.23
C ALA A 288 4.96 7.75 8.26
N ALA A 289 3.76 8.15 7.81
CA ALA A 289 3.58 9.32 6.96
C ALA A 289 2.85 10.48 7.68
N ALA A 290 2.69 10.40 9.01
CA ALA A 290 2.03 11.42 9.82
C ALA A 290 3.03 12.43 10.37
N THR A 291 2.54 13.61 10.76
CA THR A 291 3.35 14.63 11.42
C THR A 291 3.56 14.24 12.89
N PRO A 292 4.82 14.09 13.38
CA PRO A 292 5.07 13.61 14.75
C PRO A 292 4.36 14.40 15.85
N ALA A 293 4.27 15.73 15.70
CA ALA A 293 3.59 16.60 16.66
C ALA A 293 2.07 16.39 16.73
N LEU A 294 1.45 15.77 15.72
CA LEU A 294 0.01 15.52 15.65
C LEU A 294 -0.38 14.09 16.08
N LEU A 295 0.60 13.22 16.38
CA LEU A 295 0.33 11.85 16.83
C LEU A 295 -0.34 11.80 18.21
N GLN A 296 -0.15 12.84 19.01
CA GLN A 296 -0.90 13.06 20.25
C GLN A 296 -1.55 14.43 20.18
N HIS A 297 -2.82 14.46 19.81
CA HIS A 297 -3.57 15.69 19.55
C HIS A 297 -4.97 15.66 20.16
N ARG A 298 -5.46 16.81 20.58
CA ARG A 298 -6.85 17.00 21.01
C ARG A 298 -7.36 18.31 20.44
N GLY A 299 -8.42 18.23 19.65
CA GLY A 299 -9.06 19.37 19.00
C GLY A 299 -10.56 19.25 18.98
N ARG A 300 -11.23 20.33 18.59
CA ARG A 300 -12.68 20.32 18.34
C ARG A 300 -12.94 19.65 16.99
N ALA A 301 -14.01 18.87 16.91
CA ALA A 301 -14.40 18.20 15.67
C ALA A 301 -15.14 19.17 14.73
N VAL A 302 -14.65 19.27 13.49
CA VAL A 302 -15.33 19.92 12.37
C VAL A 302 -15.84 18.81 11.46
N VAL A 303 -17.14 18.52 11.59
CA VAL A 303 -17.78 17.36 10.97
C VAL A 303 -18.35 17.71 9.60
N PHE A 304 -18.15 16.82 8.63
CA PHE A 304 -18.75 16.85 7.30
C PHE A 304 -19.65 15.63 7.09
N ASN A 305 -20.90 15.87 6.72
CA ASN A 305 -21.90 14.83 6.49
C ASN A 305 -21.84 14.34 5.04
N GLY A 306 -20.88 13.47 4.73
CA GLY A 306 -20.67 12.93 3.40
C GLY A 306 -19.88 13.86 2.46
N ILE A 307 -19.55 13.30 1.30
CA ILE A 307 -18.67 13.92 0.31
C ILE A 307 -19.26 15.22 -0.28
N ALA A 308 -20.59 15.27 -0.44
CA ALA A 308 -21.27 16.46 -0.96
C ALA A 308 -21.13 17.66 -0.02
N ASP A 309 -21.32 17.45 1.28
CA ASP A 309 -21.19 18.47 2.30
C ASP A 309 -19.72 18.94 2.45
N LEU A 310 -18.77 18.00 2.41
CA LEU A 310 -17.34 18.31 2.37
C LEU A 310 -17.00 19.26 1.21
N LYS A 311 -17.43 18.91 -0.01
CA LYS A 311 -17.16 19.73 -1.21
C LYS A 311 -17.79 21.12 -1.12
N ALA A 312 -18.98 21.23 -0.54
CA ALA A 312 -19.68 22.50 -0.41
C ALA A 312 -19.03 23.45 0.61
N ARG A 313 -18.45 22.90 1.70
CA ARG A 313 -18.01 23.72 2.84
C ARG A 313 -16.52 23.87 3.03
N VAL A 314 -15.68 22.91 2.61
CA VAL A 314 -14.26 22.85 3.01
C VAL A 314 -13.44 24.09 2.61
N ASN A 315 -13.80 24.74 1.50
CA ASN A 315 -13.15 25.95 1.01
C ASN A 315 -13.98 27.23 1.24
N SER A 316 -15.09 27.16 1.99
CA SER A 316 -15.87 28.35 2.33
C SER A 316 -15.08 29.27 3.26
N SER A 317 -15.14 30.58 3.03
CA SER A 317 -14.60 31.58 3.96
C SER A 317 -15.22 31.47 5.35
N ASP A 318 -16.51 31.10 5.37
CA ASP A 318 -17.36 31.09 6.56
C ASP A 318 -17.23 29.79 7.37
N LEU A 319 -16.48 28.80 6.87
CA LEU A 319 -16.20 27.59 7.63
C LEU A 319 -15.39 27.94 8.88
N ASP A 320 -15.98 27.88 10.06
CA ASP A 320 -15.27 28.08 11.33
C ASP A 320 -14.30 26.91 11.61
N VAL A 321 -13.02 27.09 11.28
CA VAL A 321 -11.96 26.07 11.40
C VAL A 321 -10.60 26.72 11.61
N THR A 322 -9.82 26.13 12.51
CA THR A 322 -8.43 26.47 12.85
C THR A 322 -7.52 25.25 12.63
N ALA A 323 -6.19 25.44 12.67
CA ALA A 323 -5.23 24.35 12.47
C ALA A 323 -5.27 23.26 13.55
N ASP A 324 -5.75 23.60 14.75
CA ASP A 324 -5.86 22.66 15.88
C ASP A 324 -7.17 21.85 15.87
N ASP A 325 -8.11 22.17 14.98
CA ASP A 325 -9.34 21.40 14.84
C ASP A 325 -9.09 20.04 14.16
N ILE A 326 -10.00 19.09 14.40
CA ILE A 326 -9.99 17.75 13.79
C ILE A 326 -11.06 17.70 12.72
N LEU A 327 -10.69 17.45 11.47
CA LEU A 327 -11.68 17.29 10.40
C LEU A 327 -12.24 15.87 10.44
N VAL A 328 -13.56 15.72 10.45
CA VAL A 328 -14.23 14.42 10.50
C VAL A 328 -15.16 14.29 9.29
N LEU A 329 -14.99 13.25 8.48
CA LEU A 329 -15.91 12.89 7.39
C LEU A 329 -16.68 11.63 7.78
N GLN A 330 -18.01 11.71 7.71
CA GLN A 330 -18.92 10.59 7.90
C GLN A 330 -19.54 10.17 6.56
N ASN A 331 -20.18 8.99 6.53
CA ASN A 331 -20.93 8.50 5.37
C ASN A 331 -20.05 8.38 4.12
N ALA A 332 -18.82 7.90 4.29
CA ALA A 332 -17.87 7.60 3.23
C ALA A 332 -17.31 6.16 3.34
N GLY A 333 -17.92 5.32 4.17
CA GLY A 333 -17.67 3.90 4.31
C GLY A 333 -18.22 3.03 3.17
N PRO A 334 -18.20 1.69 3.33
CA PRO A 334 -18.71 0.75 2.33
C PRO A 334 -20.16 0.97 1.91
N VAL A 335 -21.06 1.31 2.84
CA VAL A 335 -22.49 1.51 2.57
C VAL A 335 -22.81 2.98 2.35
N GLY A 336 -22.32 3.88 3.21
CA GLY A 336 -22.62 5.31 3.15
C GLY A 336 -22.03 6.00 1.91
N GLY A 337 -20.83 5.58 1.50
CA GLY A 337 -20.05 6.17 0.42
C GLY A 337 -20.72 6.11 -0.97
N PRO A 338 -21.18 4.96 -1.48
CA PRO A 338 -20.86 3.56 -1.21
C PRO A 338 -19.49 3.11 -1.78
N GLY A 339 -19.06 1.89 -1.47
CA GLY A 339 -17.81 1.29 -1.98
C GLY A 339 -16.54 1.82 -1.30
N MET A 340 -16.68 2.59 -0.22
CA MET A 340 -15.60 3.11 0.61
C MET A 340 -14.53 3.87 -0.22
N PRO A 341 -14.87 5.04 -0.81
CA PRO A 341 -13.97 5.78 -1.70
C PRO A 341 -12.68 6.27 -1.01
N GLU A 342 -11.66 6.60 -1.82
CA GLU A 342 -10.35 7.09 -1.34
C GLU A 342 -10.37 8.60 -1.00
N VAL A 343 -11.33 9.02 -0.18
CA VAL A 343 -11.58 10.42 0.20
C VAL A 343 -11.21 10.76 1.65
N GLY A 344 -10.65 9.80 2.40
CA GLY A 344 -10.23 9.99 3.80
C GLY A 344 -9.04 10.93 3.98
N ASN A 345 -8.25 11.17 2.92
CA ASN A 345 -7.31 12.29 2.88
C ASN A 345 -8.09 13.58 2.55
N LEU A 346 -8.88 14.05 3.52
CA LEU A 346 -9.67 15.28 3.38
C LEU A 346 -8.74 16.44 3.01
N PRO A 347 -9.15 17.30 2.05
CA PRO A 347 -8.37 18.48 1.72
C PRO A 347 -8.30 19.42 2.92
N ILE A 348 -7.13 19.96 3.17
CA ILE A 348 -6.97 21.06 4.15
C ILE A 348 -7.71 22.29 3.58
N PRO A 349 -8.51 23.01 4.39
CA PRO A 349 -9.17 24.24 3.96
C PRO A 349 -8.21 25.21 3.29
N GLU A 350 -8.59 25.77 2.14
CA GLU A 350 -7.71 26.64 1.35
C GLU A 350 -7.14 27.83 2.15
N LYS A 351 -7.95 28.41 3.04
CA LYS A 351 -7.51 29.49 3.92
C LYS A 351 -6.37 29.07 4.88
N LEU A 352 -6.35 27.82 5.32
CA LEU A 352 -5.29 27.28 6.18
C LEU A 352 -4.05 26.93 5.35
N LEU A 353 -4.23 26.41 4.12
CA LEU A 353 -3.12 26.22 3.18
C LEU A 353 -2.37 27.54 2.91
N LYS A 354 -3.10 28.65 2.69
CA LYS A 354 -2.53 30.00 2.51
C LYS A 354 -1.80 30.52 3.76
N GLN A 355 -2.12 29.99 4.94
CA GLN A 355 -1.42 30.29 6.20
C GLN A 355 -0.22 29.35 6.46
N GLY A 356 0.09 28.45 5.53
CA GLY A 356 1.22 27.53 5.64
C GLY A 356 0.91 26.20 6.33
N VAL A 357 -0.35 25.94 6.71
CA VAL A 357 -0.75 24.63 7.25
C VAL A 357 -0.64 23.59 6.14
N ARG A 358 0.00 22.44 6.42
CA ARG A 358 0.19 21.33 5.48
C ARG A 358 -0.21 19.96 6.03
N ASP A 359 -0.57 19.89 7.31
CA ASP A 359 -1.17 18.71 7.91
C ASP A 359 -2.14 19.09 9.02
N MET A 360 -3.16 18.25 9.23
CA MET A 360 -4.17 18.33 10.27
C MET A 360 -4.63 16.91 10.60
N VAL A 361 -5.08 16.68 11.83
CA VAL A 361 -5.70 15.41 12.19
C VAL A 361 -7.04 15.29 11.44
N ARG A 362 -7.18 14.20 10.69
CA ARG A 362 -8.36 13.90 9.85
C ARG A 362 -8.86 12.50 10.14
N ILE A 363 -10.17 12.35 10.31
CA ILE A 363 -10.81 11.08 10.67
C ILE A 363 -11.93 10.77 9.70
N SER A 364 -12.00 9.54 9.21
CA SER A 364 -13.12 9.08 8.37
C SER A 364 -13.32 7.56 8.40
N ASP A 365 -14.53 7.16 8.09
CA ASP A 365 -14.93 5.79 7.69
C ASP A 365 -14.45 5.42 6.26
N ALA A 366 -13.82 6.36 5.56
CA ALA A 366 -13.31 6.18 4.20
C ALA A 366 -11.95 5.46 4.12
N ARG A 367 -11.44 5.31 2.90
CA ARG A 367 -10.05 4.92 2.63
C ARG A 367 -9.23 6.13 2.18
N MET A 368 -7.92 5.93 2.03
CA MET A 368 -7.07 6.86 1.28
C MET A 368 -6.22 6.09 0.28
N SER A 369 -5.71 6.80 -0.72
CA SER A 369 -4.67 6.23 -1.59
C SER A 369 -3.44 5.89 -0.77
N GLY A 370 -2.79 4.75 -1.03
CA GLY A 370 -1.53 4.41 -0.35
C GLY A 370 -0.42 5.46 -0.53
N THR A 371 -0.55 6.28 -1.57
CA THR A 371 0.34 7.41 -1.91
C THR A 371 0.12 8.66 -1.06
N ALA A 372 -0.94 8.69 -0.25
CA ALA A 372 -1.24 9.80 0.63
C ALA A 372 -0.31 9.83 1.86
N TYR A 373 -0.19 11.02 2.43
CA TYR A 373 0.55 11.36 3.64
C TYR A 373 -0.30 12.28 4.53
N GLY A 374 0.20 12.51 5.74
CA GLY A 374 -0.44 13.30 6.78
C GLY A 374 -1.07 12.46 7.89
N THR A 375 -1.56 13.14 8.91
CA THR A 375 -2.06 12.53 10.14
C THR A 375 -3.53 12.14 9.99
N ILE A 376 -3.77 11.00 9.34
CA ILE A 376 -5.10 10.58 8.88
C ILE A 376 -5.50 9.23 9.47
N VAL A 377 -6.62 9.21 10.19
CA VAL A 377 -7.31 8.02 10.70
C VAL A 377 -8.38 7.59 9.69
N LEU A 378 -8.37 6.31 9.33
CA LEU A 378 -9.19 5.73 8.27
C LEU A 378 -9.90 4.49 8.76
N HIS A 379 -10.87 4.02 7.96
CA HIS A 379 -11.53 2.74 8.17
C HIS A 379 -12.16 2.64 9.56
N VAL A 380 -12.63 3.78 10.09
CA VAL A 380 -13.37 3.81 11.35
C VAL A 380 -14.54 2.84 11.22
N ALA A 381 -14.61 1.90 12.16
CA ALA A 381 -15.59 0.83 12.17
C ALA A 381 -16.32 0.78 13.53
N PRO A 382 -17.65 0.59 13.54
CA PRO A 382 -18.57 0.67 12.39
C PRO A 382 -18.50 2.02 11.63
N GLU A 383 -18.92 2.02 10.36
CA GLU A 383 -18.83 3.20 9.47
C GLU A 383 -19.65 4.41 9.92
#